data_AF-A0A5E4Z9W1-F1
#
_entry.id   AF-A0A5E4Z9W1-F1
#
_cell.length_a   1.000
_cell.length_b   1.000
_cell.length_c   1.000
_cell.angle_alpha   90.00
_cell.angle_beta   90.00
_cell.angle_gamma   90.00
#
_symmetry.space_group_name_H-M   'P 1'
#
loop_
_entity.id
_entity.type
_entity.pdbx_description
1 polymer ?
#
loop_
_entity_poly.entity_id
_entity_poly.type
_entity_poly.pdbx_seq_one_letter_code
_entity_poly.pdbx_strand_id
1 'polypeptide(L)'
;MLPAGSLSLPLHGYPSQQLSDVRANAISEAVQALHHTLFNEAGGAVESHAAFERFRRDVTQMGPWDHIKDIFSNGSRKRSILEALARCHIGSYQQGQRYLSATGEYPLKAGQSSLYLLRHLTADARSRMLMPKPDDLAYEPPTLATFGPPVHLRVPGGDLRLPLMPDCFGDGDGAITPTEYDWLMCEAFVGGRSISQILSEKHERLSHAEYETLGLAHENDALIYHRASQFKVASQLLLIAIEAFARLPSPDGLMRCLGHAQAIFRIAGDPVAVANVARWYATGCENAGRDHDAAQVRREVTEFERIVNAPK
;
A
#
# COMPACT_ATOMS: atom_id res chain seq x y z
N MET A 1 -19.74 -30.38 -11.24
CA MET A 1 -18.56 -29.65 -11.74
C MET A 1 -19.07 -28.46 -12.54
N LEU A 2 -18.95 -27.25 -12.01
CA LEU A 2 -19.22 -26.05 -12.81
C LEU A 2 -18.12 -25.95 -13.87
N PRO A 3 -18.44 -25.59 -15.13
CA PRO A 3 -17.42 -25.41 -16.16
C PRO A 3 -16.40 -24.38 -15.68
N ALA A 4 -15.12 -24.62 -15.95
CA ALA A 4 -14.05 -23.66 -15.74
C ALA A 4 -14.31 -22.46 -16.66
N GLY A 5 -15.12 -21.52 -16.18
CA GLY A 5 -15.46 -20.32 -16.91
C GLY A 5 -14.21 -19.47 -17.06
N SER A 6 -14.02 -18.92 -18.26
CA SER A 6 -13.01 -17.92 -18.57
C SER A 6 -12.88 -16.93 -17.42
N LEU A 7 -11.71 -16.91 -16.79
CA LEU A 7 -11.44 -16.04 -15.64
C LEU A 7 -11.37 -14.59 -16.15
N SER A 8 -12.30 -13.75 -15.67
CA SER A 8 -12.40 -12.36 -16.08
C SER A 8 -11.18 -11.59 -15.61
N LEU A 9 -10.56 -10.80 -16.50
CA LEU A 9 -9.55 -9.82 -16.12
C LEU A 9 -10.04 -8.46 -16.63
N PRO A 10 -10.89 -7.79 -15.83
CA PRO A 10 -11.67 -6.65 -16.28
C PRO A 10 -10.83 -5.37 -16.34
N LEU A 11 -9.76 -5.40 -17.12
CA LEU A 11 -8.81 -4.32 -17.36
C LEU A 11 -8.88 -3.86 -18.81
N HIS A 12 -9.19 -2.58 -19.02
CA HIS A 12 -9.06 -1.90 -20.30
C HIS A 12 -7.64 -2.06 -20.86
N GLY A 13 -7.54 -2.42 -22.13
CA GLY A 13 -6.26 -2.71 -22.78
C GLY A 13 -5.77 -4.15 -22.65
N TYR A 14 -6.43 -5.00 -21.85
CA TYR A 14 -6.23 -6.45 -21.90
C TYR A 14 -7.13 -7.10 -22.96
N PRO A 15 -6.62 -8.02 -23.81
CA PRO A 15 -7.42 -8.68 -24.85
C PRO A 15 -8.71 -9.30 -24.30
N SER A 16 -9.85 -8.91 -24.88
CA SER A 16 -11.20 -9.37 -24.50
C SER A 16 -11.55 -9.22 -23.01
N GLN A 17 -10.73 -8.50 -22.21
CA GLN A 17 -10.88 -8.40 -20.75
C GLN A 17 -11.00 -9.76 -20.05
N GLN A 18 -10.34 -10.79 -20.61
CA GLN A 18 -10.40 -12.16 -20.14
C GLN A 18 -9.02 -12.80 -20.20
N LEU A 19 -8.70 -13.61 -19.20
CA LEU A 19 -7.60 -14.55 -19.27
C LEU A 19 -8.04 -15.77 -20.07
N SER A 20 -7.17 -16.27 -20.96
CA SER A 20 -7.32 -17.62 -21.48
C SER A 20 -7.18 -18.63 -20.33
N ASP A 21 -7.91 -19.74 -20.36
CA ASP A 21 -7.87 -20.78 -19.31
C ASP A 21 -6.45 -21.24 -18.99
N VAL A 22 -5.62 -21.45 -20.02
CA VAL A 22 -4.20 -21.84 -19.87
C VAL A 22 -3.43 -20.81 -19.04
N ARG A 23 -3.63 -19.53 -19.31
CA ARG A 23 -2.97 -18.44 -18.58
C ARG A 23 -3.48 -18.34 -17.15
N ALA A 24 -4.79 -18.46 -16.99
CA ALA A 24 -5.42 -18.32 -15.69
C ALA A 24 -4.98 -19.47 -14.75
N ASN A 25 -4.89 -20.69 -15.28
CA ASN A 25 -4.32 -21.84 -14.58
C ASN A 25 -2.84 -21.60 -14.23
N ALA A 26 -2.02 -21.13 -15.18
CA ALA A 26 -0.61 -20.83 -14.92
C ALA A 26 -0.42 -19.76 -13.83
N ILE A 27 -1.26 -18.72 -13.81
CA ILE A 27 -1.26 -17.70 -12.75
C ILE A 27 -1.68 -18.32 -11.41
N SER A 28 -2.73 -19.12 -11.39
CA SER A 28 -3.21 -19.80 -10.17
C SER A 28 -2.12 -20.72 -9.60
N GLU A 29 -1.49 -21.54 -10.42
CA GLU A 29 -0.36 -22.40 -10.05
C GLU A 29 0.83 -21.58 -9.52
N ALA A 30 1.16 -20.46 -10.17
CA ALA A 30 2.24 -19.58 -9.72
C ALA A 30 1.93 -18.93 -8.36
N VAL A 31 0.69 -18.48 -8.14
CA VAL A 31 0.25 -17.93 -6.84
C VAL A 31 0.33 -19.00 -5.75
N GLN A 32 -0.16 -20.22 -6.02
CA GLN A 32 -0.11 -21.33 -5.06
C GLN A 32 1.32 -21.73 -4.73
N ALA A 33 2.20 -21.84 -5.73
CA ALA A 33 3.62 -22.15 -5.53
C ALA A 33 4.31 -21.08 -4.68
N LEU A 34 4.08 -19.80 -4.98
CA LEU A 34 4.62 -18.69 -4.19
C LEU A 34 4.11 -18.75 -2.75
N HIS A 35 2.80 -18.92 -2.56
CA HIS A 35 2.20 -18.99 -1.23
C HIS A 35 2.76 -20.16 -0.42
N HIS A 36 2.93 -21.33 -1.03
CA HIS A 36 3.50 -22.50 -0.37
C HIS A 36 4.95 -22.26 0.08
N THR A 37 5.78 -21.65 -0.78
CA THR A 37 7.15 -21.29 -0.40
C THR A 37 7.19 -20.26 0.73
N LEU A 38 6.32 -19.25 0.71
CA LEU A 38 6.26 -18.23 1.75
C LEU A 38 5.67 -18.73 3.07
N PHE A 39 4.81 -19.76 3.06
CA PHE A 39 4.23 -20.30 4.29
C PHE A 39 5.18 -21.29 4.98
N ASN A 40 5.97 -22.05 4.21
CA ASN A 40 6.90 -23.03 4.73
C ASN A 40 8.26 -22.41 5.11
N GLU A 41 8.28 -21.28 5.83
CA GLU A 41 9.45 -20.39 6.13
C GLU A 41 10.71 -21.03 6.80
N ALA A 42 10.98 -22.32 6.62
CA ALA A 42 12.32 -22.86 6.73
C ALA A 42 13.29 -22.25 5.69
N GLY A 43 12.75 -21.79 4.55
CA GLY A 43 13.50 -21.13 3.49
C GLY A 43 13.73 -19.64 3.78
N GLY A 44 14.95 -19.29 4.19
CA GLY A 44 15.31 -17.89 4.46
C GLY A 44 15.17 -16.94 3.25
N ALA A 45 15.67 -15.71 3.39
CA ALA A 45 15.51 -14.64 2.40
C ALA A 45 15.90 -15.02 0.94
N VAL A 46 16.84 -15.94 0.76
CA VAL A 46 17.29 -16.43 -0.55
C VAL A 46 16.19 -17.21 -1.28
N GLU A 47 15.47 -18.09 -0.59
CA GLU A 47 14.41 -18.89 -1.19
C GLU A 47 13.20 -18.03 -1.55
N SER A 48 12.84 -17.09 -0.67
CA SER A 48 11.81 -16.08 -0.96
C SER A 48 12.14 -15.27 -2.22
N HIS A 49 13.40 -14.82 -2.37
CA HIS A 49 13.86 -14.07 -3.55
C HIS A 49 13.70 -14.89 -4.85
N ALA A 50 14.15 -16.14 -4.85
CA ALA A 50 14.03 -17.03 -6.01
C ALA A 50 12.56 -17.31 -6.35
N ALA A 51 11.69 -17.45 -5.35
CA ALA A 51 10.25 -17.63 -5.54
C ALA A 51 9.60 -16.40 -6.19
N PHE A 52 9.98 -15.18 -5.79
CA PHE A 52 9.48 -13.95 -6.41
C PHE A 52 9.91 -13.82 -7.87
N GLU A 53 11.19 -14.09 -8.20
CA GLU A 53 11.68 -14.06 -9.58
C GLU A 53 10.95 -15.08 -10.46
N ARG A 54 10.76 -16.30 -9.95
CA ARG A 54 9.99 -17.34 -10.64
C ARG A 54 8.55 -16.89 -10.87
N PHE A 55 7.88 -16.39 -9.84
CA PHE A 55 6.51 -15.89 -9.95
C PHE A 55 6.39 -14.77 -10.99
N ARG A 56 7.27 -13.76 -10.97
CA ARG A 56 7.28 -12.68 -11.98
C ARG A 56 7.41 -13.25 -13.38
N ARG A 57 8.38 -14.14 -13.60
CA ARG A 57 8.59 -14.77 -14.90
C ARG A 57 7.35 -15.53 -15.35
N ASP A 58 6.79 -16.37 -14.49
CA ASP A 58 5.68 -17.26 -14.85
C ASP A 58 4.39 -16.46 -15.15
N VAL A 59 4.13 -15.37 -14.41
CA VAL A 59 2.99 -14.46 -14.67
C VAL A 59 3.18 -13.64 -15.96
N THR A 60 4.40 -13.16 -16.22
CA THR A 60 4.68 -12.22 -17.33
C THR A 60 5.10 -12.90 -18.63
N GLN A 61 5.42 -14.20 -18.61
CA GLN A 61 5.90 -14.93 -19.77
C GLN A 61 4.87 -14.92 -20.91
N MET A 62 5.17 -14.28 -22.03
CA MET A 62 4.31 -14.31 -23.21
C MET A 62 4.85 -15.32 -24.23
N GLY A 63 3.95 -16.05 -24.89
CA GLY A 63 4.34 -16.86 -26.04
C GLY A 63 4.92 -15.96 -27.14
N PRO A 64 5.85 -16.44 -27.98
CA PRO A 64 6.49 -15.62 -29.01
C PRO A 64 5.48 -14.91 -29.94
N TRP A 65 4.41 -15.61 -30.31
CA TRP A 65 3.33 -15.08 -31.15
C TRP A 65 2.45 -14.05 -30.43
N ASP A 66 2.19 -14.27 -29.14
CA ASP A 66 1.46 -13.32 -28.29
C ASP A 66 2.26 -12.02 -28.11
N HIS A 67 3.59 -12.12 -28.02
CA HIS A 67 4.46 -10.97 -27.89
C HIS A 67 4.43 -10.08 -29.14
N ILE A 68 4.49 -10.70 -30.32
CA ILE A 68 4.36 -10.01 -31.60
C ILE A 68 2.97 -9.34 -31.70
N LYS A 69 1.89 -10.09 -31.42
CA LYS A 69 0.53 -9.53 -31.45
C LYS A 69 0.34 -8.36 -30.48
N ASP A 70 0.89 -8.43 -29.28
CA ASP A 70 0.76 -7.35 -28.29
C ASP A 70 1.50 -6.07 -28.72
N ILE A 71 2.66 -6.21 -29.37
CA ILE A 71 3.39 -5.08 -29.94
C ILE A 71 2.58 -4.40 -31.04
N PHE A 72 2.02 -5.19 -31.97
CA PHE A 72 1.33 -4.65 -33.15
C PHE A 72 -0.12 -4.22 -32.92
N SER A 73 -0.86 -4.86 -32.01
CA SER A 73 -2.29 -4.61 -31.81
C SER A 73 -2.61 -3.71 -30.62
N ASN A 74 -1.82 -3.76 -29.55
CA ASN A 74 -2.16 -3.09 -28.28
C ASN A 74 -1.02 -2.25 -27.71
N GLY A 75 0.08 -2.05 -28.44
CA GLY A 75 1.21 -1.22 -28.01
C GLY A 75 1.86 -1.69 -26.71
N SER A 76 2.05 -3.00 -26.52
CA SER A 76 2.64 -3.64 -25.33
C SER A 76 1.84 -3.54 -24.02
N ARG A 77 0.54 -3.20 -24.09
CA ARG A 77 -0.31 -3.03 -22.91
C ARG A 77 -0.52 -4.33 -22.12
N LYS A 78 -0.62 -5.50 -22.78
CA LYS A 78 -0.81 -6.78 -22.07
C LYS A 78 0.37 -7.07 -21.14
N ARG A 79 1.60 -6.89 -21.62
CA ARG A 79 2.81 -7.10 -20.80
C ARG A 79 2.86 -6.14 -19.62
N SER A 80 2.59 -4.85 -19.84
CA SER A 80 2.59 -3.85 -18.77
C SER A 80 1.57 -4.15 -17.68
N ILE A 81 0.37 -4.63 -18.05
CA ILE A 81 -0.65 -5.10 -17.11
C ILE A 81 -0.16 -6.29 -16.29
N LEU A 82 0.41 -7.32 -16.94
CA LEU A 82 0.90 -8.52 -16.24
C LEU A 82 2.08 -8.19 -15.30
N GLU A 83 2.98 -7.32 -15.72
CA GLU A 83 4.10 -6.85 -14.91
C GLU A 83 3.62 -6.06 -13.70
N ALA A 84 2.63 -5.17 -13.88
CA ALA A 84 2.01 -4.44 -12.78
C ALA A 84 1.30 -5.40 -11.82
N LEU A 85 0.55 -6.39 -12.32
CA LEU A 85 -0.11 -7.41 -11.51
C LEU A 85 0.88 -8.22 -10.68
N ALA A 86 1.98 -8.66 -11.30
CA ALA A 86 3.02 -9.40 -10.59
C ALA A 86 3.65 -8.56 -9.47
N ARG A 87 3.99 -7.29 -9.77
CA ARG A 87 4.57 -6.38 -8.78
C ARG A 87 3.61 -6.09 -7.62
N CYS A 88 2.34 -5.82 -7.92
CA CYS A 88 1.31 -5.60 -6.92
C CYS A 88 1.11 -6.82 -6.03
N HIS A 89 1.03 -8.02 -6.60
CA HIS A 89 0.87 -9.24 -5.82
C HIS A 89 2.08 -9.49 -4.92
N ILE A 90 3.32 -9.32 -5.43
CA ILE A 90 4.53 -9.41 -4.61
C ILE A 90 4.52 -8.37 -3.49
N GLY A 91 4.20 -7.12 -3.80
CA GLY A 91 4.12 -6.02 -2.83
C GLY A 91 3.07 -6.20 -1.74
N SER A 92 2.14 -7.16 -1.90
CA SER A 92 1.16 -7.53 -0.88
C SER A 92 1.72 -8.42 0.25
N TYR A 93 2.97 -8.88 0.13
CA TYR A 93 3.67 -9.66 1.15
C TYR A 93 4.81 -8.84 1.76
N GLN A 94 5.07 -8.99 3.06
CA GLN A 94 6.17 -8.28 3.73
C GLN A 94 7.54 -8.63 3.15
N GLN A 95 7.79 -9.93 2.90
CA GLN A 95 8.99 -10.44 2.26
C GLN A 95 9.11 -9.90 0.82
N GLY A 96 7.98 -9.74 0.13
CA GLY A 96 7.90 -9.18 -1.21
C GLY A 96 8.19 -7.68 -1.25
N GLN A 97 7.74 -6.92 -0.26
CA GLN A 97 8.11 -5.50 -0.10
C GLN A 97 9.62 -5.36 0.11
N ARG A 98 10.23 -6.19 0.97
CA ARG A 98 11.70 -6.20 1.14
C ARG A 98 12.44 -6.53 -0.16
N TYR A 99 11.96 -7.54 -0.89
CA TYR A 99 12.47 -7.88 -2.22
C TYR A 99 12.38 -6.70 -3.19
N LEU A 100 11.21 -6.07 -3.31
CA LEU A 100 11.00 -4.92 -4.19
C LEU A 100 11.80 -3.68 -3.75
N SER A 101 12.01 -3.48 -2.45
CA SER A 101 12.89 -2.41 -1.95
C SER A 101 14.33 -2.67 -2.35
N ALA A 102 14.81 -3.92 -2.25
CA ALA A 102 16.16 -4.30 -2.65
C ALA A 102 16.41 -4.12 -4.15
N THR A 103 15.38 -4.24 -4.99
CA THR A 103 15.45 -3.97 -6.44
C THR A 103 15.13 -2.51 -6.81
N GLY A 104 14.87 -1.64 -5.82
CA GLY A 104 14.55 -0.23 -6.04
C GLY A 104 13.17 0.00 -6.67
N GLU A 105 12.26 -0.96 -6.55
CA GLU A 105 10.89 -0.90 -7.09
C GLU A 105 9.85 -0.45 -6.04
N TYR A 106 10.12 -0.62 -4.74
CA TYR A 106 9.21 -0.20 -3.66
C TYR A 106 9.72 1.07 -2.94
N PRO A 107 8.82 2.00 -2.53
CA PRO A 107 7.37 2.00 -2.76
C PRO A 107 6.95 2.54 -4.13
N LEU A 108 7.80 3.31 -4.83
CA LEU A 108 7.38 4.13 -5.97
C LEU A 108 6.81 3.34 -7.16
N LYS A 109 7.54 2.36 -7.71
CA LYS A 109 7.05 1.60 -8.88
C LYS A 109 5.89 0.68 -8.50
N ALA A 110 5.88 0.18 -7.26
CA ALA A 110 4.76 -0.58 -6.72
C ALA A 110 3.50 0.29 -6.64
N GLY A 111 3.62 1.51 -6.11
CA GLY A 111 2.56 2.53 -6.08
C GLY A 111 2.02 2.87 -7.46
N GLN A 112 2.92 3.18 -8.40
CA GLN A 112 2.58 3.42 -9.80
C GLN A 112 1.87 2.23 -10.45
N SER A 113 2.30 1.00 -10.15
CA SER A 113 1.66 -0.21 -10.68
C SER A 113 0.25 -0.41 -10.11
N SER A 114 0.06 -0.13 -8.81
CA SER A 114 -1.26 -0.21 -8.19
C SER A 114 -2.22 0.82 -8.78
N LEU A 115 -1.81 2.09 -8.88
CA LEU A 115 -2.61 3.14 -9.51
C LEU A 115 -2.87 2.83 -11.00
N TYR A 116 -1.85 2.32 -11.71
CA TYR A 116 -1.99 1.93 -13.12
C TYR A 116 -3.08 0.89 -13.30
N LEU A 117 -3.10 -0.18 -12.51
CA LEU A 117 -4.12 -1.22 -12.59
C LEU A 117 -5.50 -0.68 -12.21
N LEU A 118 -5.57 0.09 -11.12
CA LEU A 118 -6.80 0.68 -10.61
C LEU A 118 -7.47 1.59 -11.65
N ARG A 119 -6.67 2.38 -12.39
CA ARG A 119 -7.15 3.22 -13.51
C ARG A 119 -7.68 2.41 -14.68
N HIS A 120 -7.10 1.24 -14.94
CA HIS A 120 -7.49 0.43 -16.09
C HIS A 120 -8.65 -0.52 -15.79
N LEU A 121 -9.12 -0.64 -14.54
CA LEU A 121 -10.32 -1.41 -14.25
C LEU A 121 -11.52 -0.86 -15.03
N THR A 122 -12.37 -1.76 -15.52
CA THR A 122 -13.70 -1.37 -16.00
C THR A 122 -14.51 -0.74 -14.86
N ALA A 123 -15.44 0.17 -15.19
CA ALA A 123 -16.26 0.83 -14.19
C ALA A 123 -17.03 -0.16 -13.29
N ASP A 124 -17.55 -1.26 -13.86
CA ASP A 124 -18.24 -2.31 -13.12
C ASP A 124 -17.30 -3.04 -12.15
N ALA A 125 -16.14 -3.51 -12.61
CA ALA A 125 -15.18 -4.19 -11.74
C ALA A 125 -14.63 -3.29 -10.64
N ARG A 126 -14.32 -2.03 -10.99
CA ARG A 126 -13.88 -1.02 -10.01
C ARG A 126 -14.93 -0.79 -8.93
N SER A 127 -16.19 -0.59 -9.34
CA SER A 127 -17.30 -0.42 -8.41
C SER A 127 -17.44 -1.63 -7.49
N ARG A 128 -17.29 -2.86 -7.98
CA ARG A 128 -17.44 -4.06 -7.14
C ARG A 128 -16.25 -4.30 -6.22
N MET A 129 -15.04 -3.98 -6.65
CA MET A 129 -13.83 -4.13 -5.84
C MET A 129 -13.72 -3.08 -4.74
N LEU A 130 -14.10 -1.82 -5.02
CA LEU A 130 -14.06 -0.72 -4.05
C LEU A 130 -15.35 -0.58 -3.25
N MET A 131 -16.48 -1.01 -3.82
CA MET A 131 -17.80 -0.91 -3.22
C MET A 131 -18.56 -2.25 -3.16
N PRO A 132 -17.99 -3.31 -2.55
CA PRO A 132 -18.57 -4.65 -2.54
C PRO A 132 -19.91 -4.73 -1.79
N LYS A 133 -21.02 -4.89 -2.52
CA LYS A 133 -22.32 -5.09 -1.88
C LYS A 133 -22.37 -6.44 -1.14
N PRO A 134 -23.01 -6.54 0.05
CA PRO A 134 -23.10 -7.78 0.81
C PRO A 134 -23.65 -8.98 0.02
N ASP A 135 -24.50 -8.71 -0.97
CA ASP A 135 -25.16 -9.74 -1.78
C ASP A 135 -24.36 -10.17 -3.02
N ASP A 136 -23.22 -9.52 -3.34
CA ASP A 136 -22.41 -9.85 -4.51
C ASP A 136 -21.39 -10.96 -4.19
N LEU A 137 -21.90 -12.20 -4.08
CA LEU A 137 -21.09 -13.40 -3.81
C LEU A 137 -20.03 -13.70 -4.88
N ALA A 138 -20.07 -13.03 -6.03
CA ALA A 138 -19.11 -13.24 -7.12
C ALA A 138 -17.77 -12.53 -6.87
N TYR A 139 -17.71 -11.60 -5.91
CA TYR A 139 -16.50 -10.82 -5.63
C TYR A 139 -16.04 -11.05 -4.20
N GLU A 140 -14.76 -11.38 -4.07
CA GLU A 140 -14.17 -11.52 -2.76
C GLU A 140 -13.97 -10.15 -2.09
N PRO A 141 -14.29 -10.04 -0.79
CA PRO A 141 -14.09 -8.81 -0.06
C PRO A 141 -12.60 -8.39 -0.01
N PRO A 142 -12.30 -7.09 0.11
CA PRO A 142 -10.94 -6.62 0.37
C PRO A 142 -10.30 -7.35 1.56
N THR A 143 -9.02 -7.69 1.44
CA THR A 143 -8.27 -8.31 2.54
C THR A 143 -7.44 -7.25 3.26
N LEU A 144 -7.34 -7.38 4.59
CA LEU A 144 -6.54 -6.46 5.39
C LEU A 144 -5.16 -7.05 5.68
N ALA A 145 -4.12 -6.27 5.41
CA ALA A 145 -2.74 -6.68 5.59
C ALA A 145 -2.30 -6.58 7.07
N THR A 146 -1.35 -7.42 7.48
CA THR A 146 -0.67 -7.27 8.77
C THR A 146 0.36 -6.15 8.76
N PHE A 147 1.05 -5.97 7.64
CA PHE A 147 2.11 -5.00 7.45
C PHE A 147 2.00 -4.32 6.08
N GLY A 148 2.50 -3.09 5.98
CA GLY A 148 2.47 -2.31 4.74
C GLY A 148 1.08 -1.71 4.44
N PRO A 149 0.73 -1.51 3.15
CA PRO A 149 -0.57 -0.96 2.77
C PRO A 149 -1.71 -1.78 3.38
N PRO A 150 -2.61 -1.17 4.15
CA PRO A 150 -3.53 -1.92 5.01
C PRO A 150 -4.63 -2.65 4.24
N VAL A 151 -4.97 -2.21 3.02
CA VAL A 151 -6.08 -2.74 2.23
C VAL A 151 -5.57 -3.32 0.92
N HIS A 152 -5.87 -4.59 0.67
CA HIS A 152 -5.57 -5.28 -0.57
C HIS A 152 -6.86 -5.70 -1.27
N LEU A 153 -7.05 -5.24 -2.50
CA LEU A 153 -8.14 -5.71 -3.35
C LEU A 153 -7.73 -7.03 -4.01
N ARG A 154 -8.71 -7.90 -4.29
CA ARG A 154 -8.49 -9.08 -5.13
C ARG A 154 -8.86 -8.78 -6.57
N VAL A 155 -7.99 -9.16 -7.48
CA VAL A 155 -8.28 -9.05 -8.91
C VAL A 155 -9.31 -10.13 -9.26
N PRO A 156 -10.44 -9.78 -9.89
CA PRO A 156 -11.41 -10.78 -10.30
C PRO A 156 -10.75 -11.84 -11.17
N GLY A 157 -11.22 -13.09 -11.05
CA GLY A 157 -10.70 -14.19 -11.85
C GLY A 157 -9.27 -14.64 -11.52
N GLY A 158 -8.69 -14.22 -10.39
CA GLY A 158 -7.45 -14.81 -9.91
C GLY A 158 -7.16 -14.50 -8.45
N ASP A 159 -6.31 -15.29 -7.83
CA ASP A 159 -5.86 -15.04 -6.45
C ASP A 159 -4.81 -13.90 -6.35
N LEU A 160 -4.75 -13.06 -7.38
CA LEU A 160 -3.85 -11.92 -7.43
C LEU A 160 -4.36 -10.79 -6.54
N ARG A 161 -3.39 -10.09 -5.93
CA ARG A 161 -3.64 -9.06 -4.92
C ARG A 161 -3.17 -7.72 -5.46
N LEU A 162 -3.98 -6.71 -5.23
CA LEU A 162 -3.73 -5.32 -5.58
C LEU A 162 -3.68 -4.50 -4.29
N PRO A 163 -2.50 -4.24 -3.72
CA PRO A 163 -2.39 -3.39 -2.54
C PRO A 163 -2.74 -1.95 -2.90
N LEU A 164 -3.60 -1.33 -2.10
CA LEU A 164 -3.93 0.09 -2.23
C LEU A 164 -2.79 0.92 -1.64
N MET A 165 -1.82 1.20 -2.51
CA MET A 165 -0.65 2.03 -2.21
C MET A 165 -1.05 3.51 -2.06
N PRO A 166 -0.21 4.36 -1.45
CA PRO A 166 -0.50 5.79 -1.30
C PRO A 166 -0.84 6.49 -2.63
N ASP A 167 -0.20 6.12 -3.74
CA ASP A 167 -0.49 6.65 -5.08
C ASP A 167 -1.92 6.39 -5.55
N CYS A 168 -2.61 5.40 -4.99
CA CYS A 168 -4.01 5.12 -5.29
C CYS A 168 -4.96 6.17 -4.70
N PHE A 169 -4.50 6.99 -3.76
CA PHE A 169 -5.32 8.01 -3.08
C PHE A 169 -4.91 9.40 -3.55
N GLY A 170 -5.90 10.27 -3.79
CA GLY A 170 -5.66 11.66 -4.18
C GLY A 170 -6.55 12.13 -5.33
N ASP A 171 -6.05 13.10 -6.07
CA ASP A 171 -6.71 13.83 -7.15
C ASP A 171 -6.17 13.47 -8.54
N GLY A 172 -5.32 12.46 -8.62
CA GLY A 172 -4.76 11.95 -9.87
C GLY A 172 -5.77 11.15 -10.70
N ASP A 173 -5.51 11.06 -12.02
CA ASP A 173 -6.28 10.23 -12.94
C ASP A 173 -6.29 8.75 -12.50
N GLY A 174 -7.48 8.21 -12.27
CA GLY A 174 -7.70 6.84 -11.79
C GLY A 174 -7.53 6.62 -10.29
N ALA A 175 -7.20 7.66 -9.51
CA ALA A 175 -7.16 7.59 -8.05
C ALA A 175 -8.55 7.26 -7.46
N ILE A 176 -8.58 6.74 -6.24
CA ILE A 176 -9.80 6.50 -5.47
C ILE A 176 -10.46 7.84 -5.17
N THR A 177 -11.70 7.99 -5.62
CA THR A 177 -12.50 9.18 -5.36
C THR A 177 -12.91 9.27 -3.90
N PRO A 178 -13.25 10.46 -3.37
CA PRO A 178 -13.76 10.59 -2.00
C PRO A 178 -14.95 9.67 -1.71
N THR A 179 -15.89 9.55 -2.65
CA THR A 179 -17.05 8.65 -2.50
C THR A 179 -16.65 7.18 -2.41
N GLU A 180 -15.72 6.72 -3.25
CA GLU A 180 -15.21 5.35 -3.18
C GLU A 180 -14.43 5.09 -1.90
N TYR A 181 -13.68 6.08 -1.42
CA TYR A 181 -12.94 6.02 -0.17
C TYR A 181 -13.89 5.90 1.02
N ASP A 182 -14.88 6.79 1.11
CA ASP A 182 -15.87 6.79 2.20
C ASP A 182 -16.61 5.45 2.23
N TRP A 183 -17.03 4.95 1.06
CA TRP A 183 -17.67 3.65 0.97
C TRP A 183 -16.74 2.55 1.47
N LEU A 184 -15.52 2.44 0.90
CA LEU A 184 -14.55 1.39 1.26
C LEU A 184 -14.23 1.39 2.76
N MET A 185 -14.09 2.56 3.37
CA MET A 185 -13.61 2.71 4.73
C MET A 185 -14.73 2.68 5.77
N CYS A 186 -15.91 3.19 5.46
CA CYS A 186 -16.98 3.42 6.44
C CYS A 186 -18.16 2.45 6.33
N GLU A 187 -18.40 1.83 5.18
CA GLU A 187 -19.49 0.88 5.05
C GLU A 187 -19.23 -0.42 5.82
N ALA A 188 -20.32 -1.09 6.20
CA ALA A 188 -20.25 -2.33 6.95
C ALA A 188 -19.53 -3.40 6.13
N PHE A 189 -18.50 -3.97 6.74
CA PHE A 189 -17.67 -5.03 6.20
C PHE A 189 -17.88 -6.33 7.02
N VAL A 190 -16.91 -7.24 7.01
CA VAL A 190 -16.99 -8.55 7.67
C VAL A 190 -17.38 -8.41 9.14
N GLY A 191 -18.46 -9.08 9.53
CA GLY A 191 -18.97 -9.07 10.90
C GLY A 191 -19.65 -7.76 11.31
N GLY A 192 -20.13 -6.95 10.35
CA GLY A 192 -20.88 -5.71 10.61
C GLY A 192 -20.02 -4.52 11.02
N ARG A 193 -18.69 -4.67 11.02
CA ARG A 193 -17.73 -3.59 11.31
C ARG A 193 -17.19 -3.02 10.01
N SER A 194 -16.86 -1.74 9.97
CA SER A 194 -16.21 -1.13 8.80
C SER A 194 -14.70 -1.44 8.75
N ILE A 195 -14.07 -1.23 7.59
CA ILE A 195 -12.60 -1.34 7.47
C ILE A 195 -11.92 -0.35 8.42
N SER A 196 -12.40 0.89 8.52
CA SER A 196 -11.84 1.90 9.43
C SER A 196 -11.90 1.46 10.89
N GLN A 197 -13.00 0.86 11.34
CA GLN A 197 -13.13 0.32 12.69
C GLN A 197 -12.13 -0.81 12.94
N ILE A 198 -11.99 -1.76 12.00
CA ILE A 198 -11.06 -2.87 12.14
C ILE A 198 -9.61 -2.37 12.20
N LEU A 199 -9.25 -1.41 11.35
CA LEU A 199 -7.91 -0.82 11.35
C LEU A 199 -7.64 -0.01 12.62
N SER A 200 -8.63 0.74 13.12
CA SER A 200 -8.51 1.48 14.38
C SER A 200 -8.31 0.53 15.57
N GLU A 201 -9.15 -0.51 15.70
CA GLU A 201 -9.00 -1.52 16.75
C GLU A 201 -7.64 -2.23 16.68
N LYS A 202 -7.18 -2.53 15.47
CA LYS A 202 -5.88 -3.16 15.25
C LYS A 202 -4.75 -2.25 15.70
N HIS A 203 -4.82 -0.97 15.32
CA HIS A 203 -3.84 0.04 15.69
C HIS A 203 -3.74 0.16 17.21
N GLU A 204 -4.87 0.24 17.92
CA GLU A 204 -4.91 0.30 19.39
C GLU A 204 -4.30 -0.92 20.08
N ARG A 205 -4.26 -2.09 19.41
CA ARG A 205 -3.69 -3.34 19.94
C ARG A 205 -2.23 -3.55 19.61
N LEU A 206 -1.59 -2.67 18.83
CA LEU A 206 -0.18 -2.82 18.50
C LEU A 206 0.70 -2.69 19.75
N SER A 207 1.69 -3.57 19.84
CA SER A 207 2.78 -3.46 20.81
C SER A 207 3.72 -2.30 20.48
N HIS A 208 4.54 -1.88 21.43
CA HIS A 208 5.57 -0.85 21.17
C HIS A 208 6.52 -1.24 20.03
N ALA A 209 6.93 -2.51 19.95
CA ALA A 209 7.81 -2.97 18.87
C ALA A 209 7.13 -2.90 17.49
N GLU A 210 5.83 -3.14 17.42
CA GLU A 210 5.05 -3.01 16.19
C GLU A 210 4.85 -1.54 15.80
N TYR A 211 4.60 -0.65 16.77
CA TYR A 211 4.58 0.80 16.54
C TYR A 211 5.91 1.34 16.03
N GLU A 212 7.03 0.89 16.60
CA GLU A 212 8.36 1.27 16.12
C GLU A 212 8.59 0.79 14.69
N THR A 213 8.24 -0.47 14.40
CA THR A 213 8.34 -1.04 13.04
C THR A 213 7.47 -0.26 12.05
N LEU A 214 6.24 0.08 12.43
CA LEU A 214 5.30 0.86 11.62
C LEU A 214 5.83 2.28 11.36
N GLY A 215 6.31 2.96 12.40
CA GLY A 215 6.88 4.29 12.31
C GLY A 215 8.09 4.34 11.38
N LEU A 216 9.03 3.40 11.54
CA LEU A 216 10.21 3.30 10.68
C LEU A 216 9.86 3.01 9.22
N ALA A 217 8.88 2.13 8.97
CA ALA A 217 8.44 1.83 7.61
C ALA A 217 7.85 3.07 6.92
N HIS A 218 6.93 3.78 7.58
CA HIS A 218 6.31 4.98 7.02
C HIS A 218 7.28 6.16 6.89
N GLU A 219 8.20 6.33 7.85
CA GLU A 219 9.27 7.33 7.77
C GLU A 219 10.15 7.08 6.53
N ASN A 220 10.59 5.84 6.33
CA ASN A 220 11.41 5.47 5.18
C ASN A 220 10.67 5.70 3.85
N ASP A 221 9.41 5.26 3.75
CA ASP A 221 8.61 5.46 2.54
C ASP A 221 8.39 6.96 2.27
N ALA A 222 8.07 7.76 3.31
CA ALA A 222 7.92 9.21 3.19
C ALA A 222 9.17 9.87 2.61
N LEU A 223 10.37 9.47 3.07
CA LEU A 223 11.63 9.99 2.56
C LEU A 223 11.88 9.60 1.09
N ILE A 224 11.47 8.41 0.67
CA ILE A 224 11.57 7.98 -0.73
C ILE A 224 10.63 8.83 -1.61
N TYR A 225 9.37 9.01 -1.20
CA TYR A 225 8.41 9.87 -1.92
C TYR A 225 8.85 11.33 -1.94
N HIS A 226 9.44 11.84 -0.86
CA HIS A 226 10.00 13.18 -0.80
C HIS A 226 11.10 13.38 -1.86
N ARG A 227 12.05 12.44 -1.97
CA ARG A 227 13.11 12.48 -3.00
C ARG A 227 12.53 12.42 -4.42
N ALA A 228 11.40 11.75 -4.60
CA ALA A 228 10.66 11.71 -5.86
C ALA A 228 9.76 12.94 -6.10
N SER A 229 9.85 13.98 -5.25
CA SER A 229 9.03 15.20 -5.31
C SER A 229 7.51 14.97 -5.18
N GLN A 230 7.09 13.84 -4.60
CA GLN A 230 5.69 13.56 -4.29
C GLN A 230 5.34 14.04 -2.88
N PHE A 231 5.41 15.36 -2.67
CA PHE A 231 5.32 15.98 -1.34
C PHE A 231 4.01 15.69 -0.60
N LYS A 232 2.88 15.62 -1.31
CA LYS A 232 1.56 15.31 -0.72
C LYS A 232 1.57 13.92 -0.07
N VAL A 233 1.99 12.90 -0.82
CA VAL A 233 2.12 11.51 -0.33
C VAL A 233 3.15 11.42 0.79
N ALA A 234 4.32 12.07 0.62
CA ALA A 234 5.35 12.10 1.64
C ALA A 234 4.86 12.70 2.97
N SER A 235 4.07 13.78 2.92
CA SER A 235 3.54 14.43 4.12
C SER A 235 2.55 13.53 4.87
N GLN A 236 1.68 12.81 4.15
CA GLN A 236 0.73 11.86 4.74
C GLN A 236 1.44 10.70 5.43
N LEU A 237 2.41 10.08 4.75
CA LEU A 237 3.18 8.97 5.33
C LEU A 237 3.99 9.42 6.55
N LEU A 238 4.60 10.61 6.50
CA LEU A 238 5.36 11.13 7.63
C LEU A 238 4.46 11.46 8.82
N LEU A 239 3.23 11.94 8.60
CA LEU A 239 2.26 12.14 9.68
C LEU A 239 1.92 10.80 10.37
N ILE A 240 1.68 9.72 9.59
CA ILE A 240 1.44 8.39 10.14
C ILE A 240 2.65 7.90 10.95
N ALA A 241 3.88 8.15 10.47
CA ALA A 241 5.09 7.81 11.22
C ALA A 241 5.18 8.58 12.55
N ILE A 242 4.87 9.88 12.55
CA ILE A 242 4.82 10.73 13.74
C ILE A 242 3.78 10.23 14.74
N GLU A 243 2.58 9.87 14.28
CA GLU A 243 1.53 9.28 15.11
C GLU A 243 1.98 7.95 15.73
N ALA A 244 2.64 7.08 14.97
CA ALA A 244 3.17 5.82 15.47
C ALA A 244 4.27 6.04 16.53
N PHE A 245 5.24 6.93 16.28
CA PHE A 245 6.30 7.22 17.25
C PHE A 245 5.78 7.93 18.51
N ALA A 246 4.71 8.73 18.40
CA ALA A 246 4.05 9.32 19.56
C ALA A 246 3.39 8.28 20.48
N ARG A 247 3.23 7.02 20.06
CA ARG A 247 2.76 5.93 20.94
C ARG A 247 3.88 5.26 21.73
N LEU A 248 5.15 5.55 21.43
CA LEU A 248 6.29 4.94 22.10
C LEU A 248 6.71 5.73 23.34
N PRO A 249 7.36 5.09 24.33
CA PRO A 249 7.92 5.83 25.44
C PRO A 249 9.08 6.73 24.99
N SER A 250 9.99 6.32 24.11
CA SER A 250 11.11 7.19 23.72
C SER A 250 10.69 8.31 22.74
N PRO A 251 11.17 9.56 22.91
CA PRO A 251 10.89 10.65 21.99
C PRO A 251 11.72 10.61 20.70
N ASP A 252 12.75 9.75 20.60
CA ASP A 252 13.78 9.83 19.56
C ASP A 252 13.22 9.74 18.13
N GLY A 253 12.32 8.78 17.89
CA GLY A 253 11.69 8.61 16.58
C GLY A 253 10.78 9.79 16.19
N LEU A 254 10.06 10.34 17.18
CA LEU A 254 9.20 11.51 17.00
C LEU A 254 10.03 12.75 16.63
N MET A 255 11.10 13.02 17.37
CA MET A 255 11.98 14.17 17.12
C MET A 255 12.66 14.08 15.76
N ARG A 256 13.14 12.89 15.38
CA ARG A 256 13.71 12.65 14.06
C ARG A 256 12.69 12.94 12.95
N CYS A 257 11.46 12.47 13.09
CA CYS A 257 10.39 12.76 12.14
C CYS A 257 10.03 14.25 12.07
N LEU A 258 10.04 14.97 13.20
CA LEU A 258 9.82 16.43 13.21
C LEU A 258 10.89 17.17 12.40
N GLY A 259 12.15 16.75 12.51
CA GLY A 259 13.23 17.28 11.67
C GLY A 259 12.98 17.07 10.18
N HIS A 260 12.53 15.87 9.78
CA HIS A 260 12.13 15.60 8.38
C HIS A 260 10.89 16.42 7.96
N ALA A 261 9.94 16.63 8.87
CA ALA A 261 8.69 17.32 8.60
C ALA A 261 8.92 18.79 8.21
N GLN A 262 9.95 19.44 8.74
CA GLN A 262 10.30 20.84 8.40
C GLN A 262 10.47 21.05 6.88
N ALA A 263 11.09 20.10 6.17
CA ALA A 263 11.30 20.19 4.73
C ALA A 263 10.03 19.91 3.92
N ILE A 264 9.23 18.93 4.36
CA ILE A 264 8.06 18.44 3.63
C ILE A 264 6.84 19.36 3.85
N PHE A 265 6.53 19.71 5.10
CA PHE A 265 5.31 20.44 5.47
C PHE A 265 5.34 21.92 5.13
N ARG A 266 6.50 22.48 4.78
CA ARG A 266 6.61 23.80 4.14
C ARG A 266 6.07 23.81 2.70
N ILE A 267 5.98 22.63 2.08
CA ILE A 267 5.55 22.44 0.69
C ILE A 267 4.13 21.88 0.64
N ALA A 268 3.84 20.82 1.41
CA ALA A 268 2.54 20.14 1.40
C ALA A 268 2.23 19.47 2.75
N GLY A 269 0.94 19.38 3.10
CA GLY A 269 0.45 18.72 4.30
C GLY A 269 -0.21 19.69 5.28
N ASP A 270 -0.58 19.16 6.45
CA ASP A 270 -1.15 19.94 7.55
C ASP A 270 -0.14 20.04 8.71
N PRO A 271 0.60 21.14 8.85
CA PRO A 271 1.56 21.31 9.94
C PRO A 271 0.87 21.43 11.31
N VAL A 272 -0.40 21.83 11.36
CA VAL A 272 -1.14 21.92 12.62
C VAL A 272 -1.40 20.53 13.19
N ALA A 273 -1.74 19.56 12.33
CA ALA A 273 -1.89 18.15 12.74
C ALA A 273 -0.59 17.60 13.36
N VAL A 274 0.56 17.83 12.72
CA VAL A 274 1.88 17.42 13.25
C VAL A 274 2.15 18.03 14.62
N ALA A 275 1.97 19.35 14.76
CA ALA A 275 2.21 20.06 16.01
C ALA A 275 1.27 19.55 17.13
N ASN A 276 0.02 19.24 16.81
CA ASN A 276 -0.95 18.72 17.78
C ASN A 276 -0.56 17.34 18.32
N VAL A 277 -0.13 16.42 17.44
CA VAL A 277 0.32 15.08 17.86
C VAL A 277 1.55 15.18 18.78
N ALA A 278 2.54 15.98 18.41
CA ALA A 278 3.75 16.15 19.21
C ALA A 278 3.49 16.86 20.55
N ARG A 279 2.56 17.84 20.60
CA ARG A 279 2.12 18.46 21.87
C ARG A 279 1.40 17.47 22.77
N TRP A 280 0.50 16.65 22.21
CA TRP A 280 -0.18 15.60 22.95
C TRP A 280 0.83 14.64 23.60
N TYR A 281 1.85 14.21 22.84
CA TYR A 281 2.94 13.41 23.35
C TYR A 281 3.69 14.07 24.53
N ALA A 282 4.05 15.36 24.38
CA ALA A 282 4.76 16.09 25.42
C ALA A 282 3.93 16.19 26.71
N THR A 283 2.64 16.50 26.61
CA THR A 283 1.72 16.50 27.77
C THR A 283 1.64 15.11 28.42
N GLY A 284 1.62 14.04 27.62
CA GLY A 284 1.68 12.66 28.13
C GLY A 284 2.98 12.37 28.89
N CYS A 285 4.11 12.92 28.45
CA CYS A 285 5.39 12.78 29.14
C CYS A 285 5.40 13.49 30.50
N GLU A 286 4.89 14.73 30.60
CA GLU A 286 4.79 15.46 31.88
C GLU A 286 3.91 14.73 32.89
N ASN A 287 2.75 14.25 32.44
CA ASN A 287 1.84 13.48 33.29
C ASN A 287 2.50 12.19 33.82
N ALA A 288 3.50 11.66 33.12
CA ALA A 288 4.30 10.51 33.54
C ALA A 288 5.58 10.88 34.32
N GLY A 289 5.79 12.16 34.66
CA GLY A 289 6.99 12.64 35.37
C GLY A 289 8.25 12.71 34.49
N ARG A 290 8.10 12.74 33.17
CA ARG A 290 9.20 12.79 32.19
C ARG A 290 9.37 14.20 31.62
N ASP A 291 9.59 15.16 32.51
CA ASP A 291 9.64 16.59 32.17
C ASP A 291 10.76 16.92 31.18
N HIS A 292 11.88 16.19 31.22
CA HIS A 292 12.98 16.37 30.27
C HIS A 292 12.54 16.06 28.82
N ASP A 293 11.93 14.90 28.59
CA ASP A 293 11.44 14.48 27.28
C ASP A 293 10.37 15.46 26.77
N ALA A 294 9.44 15.85 27.64
CA ALA A 294 8.40 16.83 27.32
C ALA A 294 8.98 18.17 26.88
N ALA A 295 9.95 18.70 27.63
CA ALA A 295 10.62 19.94 27.30
C ALA A 295 11.38 19.84 25.98
N GLN A 296 12.02 18.70 25.71
CA GLN A 296 12.74 18.48 24.45
C GLN A 296 11.78 18.48 23.26
N VAL A 297 10.68 17.72 23.32
CA VAL A 297 9.68 17.69 22.23
C VAL A 297 9.05 19.06 22.01
N ARG A 298 8.73 19.83 23.07
CA ARG A 298 8.19 21.19 22.91
C ARG A 298 9.13 22.15 22.20
N ARG A 299 10.44 22.04 22.47
CA ARG A 299 11.45 22.83 21.74
C ARG A 299 11.43 22.48 20.25
N GLU A 300 11.43 21.19 19.91
CA GLU A 300 11.37 20.73 18.52
C GLU A 300 10.08 21.15 17.80
N VAL A 301 8.92 21.12 18.49
CA VAL A 301 7.65 21.63 17.93
C VAL A 301 7.72 23.13 17.66
N THR A 302 8.25 23.91 18.60
CA THR A 302 8.41 25.36 18.44
C THR A 302 9.29 25.69 17.24
N GLU A 303 10.39 24.94 17.08
CA GLU A 303 11.30 25.08 15.96
C GLU A 303 10.66 24.68 14.62
N PHE A 304 9.92 23.57 14.60
CA PHE A 304 9.15 23.13 13.45
C PHE A 304 8.15 24.20 13.00
N GLU A 305 7.35 24.75 13.92
CA GLU A 305 6.38 25.80 13.62
C GLU A 305 7.06 27.08 13.14
N ARG A 306 8.19 27.45 13.72
CA ARG A 306 8.98 28.61 13.28
C ARG A 306 9.44 28.45 11.83
N ILE A 307 9.93 27.28 11.45
CA ILE A 307 10.44 27.01 10.10
C ILE A 307 9.30 26.93 9.07
N VAL A 308 8.21 26.24 9.40
CA VAL A 308 7.10 26.05 8.46
C VAL A 308 6.35 27.36 8.21
N ASN A 309 6.24 28.23 9.21
CA ASN A 309 5.58 29.54 9.09
C ASN A 309 6.51 30.67 8.61
N ALA A 310 7.80 30.40 8.40
CA ALA A 310 8.72 31.41 7.90
C ALA A 310 8.32 31.85 6.47
N PRO A 311 8.35 33.16 6.17
CA PRO A 311 8.06 33.65 4.82
C PRO A 311 9.02 33.01 3.80
N LYS A 312 8.49 32.66 2.62
CA LYS A 312 9.26 32.00 1.54
C LYS A 312 10.23 32.96 0.86
#